data_AF-A0A3M1ZNY3-F1
#
_entry.id   AF-A0A3M1ZNY3-F1
#
_cell.length_a   1.000
_cell.length_b   1.000
_cell.length_c   1.000
_cell.angle_alpha   90.00
_cell.angle_beta   90.00
_cell.angle_gamma   90.00
#
_symmetry.space_group_name_H-M   'P 1'
#
loop_
_entity.id
_entity.type
_entity.pdbx_description
1 polymer ?
#
loop_
_entity_poly.entity_id
_entity_poly.type
_entity_poly.pdbx_seq_one_letter_code
_entity_poly.pdbx_strand_id
1 'polypeptide(L)'
;MVTYLPELFYWQDMADFPFERAMRVTAVTIARWCTYYYARLIAPLNGRSARPRAGLLPPTERETFVAHLLDTIWQDSATPELFTLYLHQASLPAHEAALFDHPDDTCCWSLHLSPAQFAELVAAWQAHNLPADLFYPAGREHIIPWPGQSLWARLWRRLGVTRVYTPRQWQAYHFPNKNSSPD
;
A
#
# COMPACT_ATOMS: atom_id res chain seq x y z
N MET A 1 -0.07 13.39 -12.80
CA MET A 1 -0.22 12.15 -12.00
C MET A 1 -0.94 12.47 -10.72
N VAL A 2 -1.64 11.50 -10.16
CA VAL A 2 -2.32 11.58 -8.87
C VAL A 2 -1.61 10.62 -7.92
N THR A 3 -1.39 11.06 -6.68
CA THR A 3 -0.92 10.19 -5.60
C THR A 3 -2.14 9.50 -4.98
N TYR A 4 -2.07 8.18 -4.85
CA TYR A 4 -3.06 7.39 -4.15
C TYR A 4 -2.40 6.74 -2.93
N LEU A 5 -3.13 6.77 -1.81
CA LEU A 5 -2.70 6.26 -0.51
C LEU A 5 -3.49 5.01 -0.14
N PRO A 6 -2.95 4.11 0.69
CA PRO A 6 -3.56 2.84 1.00
C PRO A 6 -4.69 3.06 2.01
N GLU A 7 -5.79 2.35 1.83
CA GLU A 7 -6.98 2.44 2.69
C GLU A 7 -6.82 1.67 4.01
N LEU A 8 -5.89 2.10 4.87
CA LEU A 8 -5.38 1.39 6.08
C LEU A 8 -6.40 0.54 6.87
N PHE A 9 -7.69 0.87 6.86
CA PHE A 9 -8.77 -0.03 7.28
C PHE A 9 -8.59 -1.50 6.86
N TYR A 10 -8.32 -1.80 5.58
CA TYR A 10 -8.19 -3.20 5.15
C TYR A 10 -6.94 -3.90 5.71
N TRP A 11 -5.88 -3.15 6.02
CA TRP A 11 -4.59 -3.70 6.47
C TRP A 11 -4.51 -3.80 7.99
N GLN A 12 -5.08 -2.84 8.71
CA GLN A 12 -4.91 -2.67 10.15
C GLN A 12 -6.16 -3.06 10.95
N ASP A 13 -7.35 -2.88 10.38
CA ASP A 13 -8.62 -3.05 11.11
C ASP A 13 -9.37 -4.34 10.68
N MET A 14 -8.93 -5.04 9.63
CA MET A 14 -9.56 -6.27 9.12
C MET A 14 -8.65 -7.49 9.28
N ALA A 15 -9.04 -8.42 10.16
CA ALA A 15 -8.19 -9.55 10.55
C ALA A 15 -7.82 -10.52 9.40
N ASP A 16 -8.75 -10.78 8.47
CA ASP A 16 -8.60 -11.80 7.43
C ASP A 16 -8.40 -11.20 6.02
N PHE A 17 -7.89 -9.97 5.93
CA PHE A 17 -7.66 -9.34 4.64
C PHE A 17 -6.54 -10.06 3.87
N PRO A 18 -6.75 -10.44 2.59
CA PRO A 18 -5.78 -11.22 1.82
C PRO A 18 -4.62 -10.33 1.29
N PHE A 19 -3.75 -9.90 2.20
CA PHE A 19 -2.64 -8.97 1.93
C PHE A 19 -1.78 -9.37 0.73
N GLU A 20 -1.23 -10.58 0.72
CA GLU A 20 -0.37 -11.05 -0.37
C GLU A 20 -1.06 -10.98 -1.73
N ARG A 21 -2.36 -11.32 -1.78
CA ARG A 21 -3.14 -11.22 -3.01
C ARG A 21 -3.28 -9.77 -3.45
N ALA A 22 -3.62 -8.87 -2.54
CA ALA A 22 -3.76 -7.44 -2.82
C ALA A 22 -2.44 -6.82 -3.32
N MET A 23 -1.34 -7.13 -2.64
CA MET A 23 0.01 -6.71 -3.00
C MET A 23 0.40 -7.22 -4.40
N ARG A 24 0.21 -8.52 -4.65
CA ARG A 24 0.51 -9.14 -5.96
C ARG A 24 -0.28 -8.53 -7.09
N VAL A 25 -1.60 -8.46 -6.97
CA VAL A 25 -2.46 -7.90 -8.02
C VAL A 25 -2.05 -6.46 -8.30
N THR A 26 -1.74 -5.68 -7.26
CA THR A 26 -1.34 -4.28 -7.42
C THR A 26 0.00 -4.12 -8.11
N ALA A 27 1.05 -4.75 -7.60
CA ALA A 27 2.40 -4.63 -8.15
C ALA A 27 2.49 -5.21 -9.57
N VAL A 28 1.89 -6.38 -9.82
CA VAL A 28 1.88 -7.02 -11.14
C VAL A 28 1.15 -6.16 -12.17
N THR A 29 -0.01 -5.59 -11.82
CA THR A 29 -0.74 -4.72 -12.73
C THR A 29 0.06 -3.46 -13.06
N ILE A 30 0.67 -2.82 -12.05
CA ILE A 30 1.48 -1.62 -12.26
C ILE A 30 2.74 -1.90 -13.07
N ALA A 31 3.35 -3.09 -12.93
CA ALA A 31 4.54 -3.47 -13.66
C ALA A 31 4.40 -3.34 -15.19
N ARG A 32 3.17 -3.41 -15.73
CA ARG A 32 2.87 -3.19 -17.16
C ARG A 32 3.38 -1.84 -17.67
N TRP A 33 3.31 -0.82 -16.82
CA TRP A 33 3.68 0.56 -17.15
C TRP A 33 5.11 0.92 -16.70
N CYS A 34 5.84 -0.03 -16.12
CA CYS A 34 7.17 0.21 -15.56
C CYS A 34 8.28 -0.36 -16.45
N THR A 35 9.47 0.23 -16.35
CA THR A 35 10.68 -0.19 -17.06
C THR A 35 11.76 -0.65 -16.08
N TYR A 36 11.76 -0.15 -14.85
CA TYR A 36 12.78 -0.44 -13.84
C TYR A 36 12.14 -0.89 -12.52
N TYR A 37 12.92 -1.62 -11.74
CA TYR A 37 12.56 -1.99 -10.37
C TYR A 37 13.73 -1.78 -9.41
N TYR A 38 13.38 -1.60 -8.14
CA TYR A 38 14.27 -1.73 -6.99
C TYR A 38 13.55 -2.55 -5.93
N ALA A 39 14.23 -3.51 -5.32
CA ALA A 39 13.69 -4.32 -4.24
C ALA A 39 14.76 -4.61 -3.17
N ARG A 40 14.34 -4.63 -1.91
CA ARG A 40 15.21 -4.94 -0.77
C ARG A 40 14.41 -5.58 0.35
N LEU A 41 14.96 -6.62 0.98
CA LEU A 41 14.40 -7.16 2.21
C LEU A 41 14.79 -6.28 3.40
N ILE A 42 13.82 -5.98 4.26
CA ILE A 42 14.04 -5.20 5.49
C ILE A 42 14.25 -6.15 6.66
N ALA A 43 13.42 -7.20 6.74
CA ALA A 43 13.54 -8.25 7.74
C ALA A 43 13.85 -9.61 7.08
N PRO A 44 15.08 -9.86 6.58
CA PRO A 44 15.41 -11.16 5.98
C PRO A 44 15.35 -12.30 7.00
N LEU A 45 14.91 -13.49 6.57
CA LEU A 45 15.07 -14.73 7.33
C LEU A 45 16.56 -15.06 7.53
N ASN A 46 16.88 -15.74 8.63
CA ASN A 46 18.26 -16.10 8.97
C ASN A 46 19.01 -16.74 7.78
N GLY A 47 20.14 -16.15 7.42
CA GLY A 47 20.98 -16.60 6.31
C GLY A 47 20.58 -16.08 4.92
N ARG A 48 19.48 -15.32 4.80
CA ARG A 48 19.09 -14.63 3.56
C ARG A 48 19.74 -13.25 3.47
N SER A 49 19.94 -12.80 2.23
CA SER A 49 20.62 -11.53 1.97
C SER A 49 19.64 -10.37 1.92
N ALA A 50 19.91 -9.30 2.68
CA ALA A 50 19.24 -8.01 2.56
C ALA A 50 19.82 -7.14 1.42
N ARG A 51 20.67 -7.71 0.54
CA ARG A 51 21.29 -6.93 -0.53
C ARG A 51 20.20 -6.45 -1.51
N PRO A 52 20.17 -5.16 -1.85
CA PRO A 52 19.20 -4.65 -2.79
C PRO A 52 19.40 -5.26 -4.18
N ARG A 53 18.28 -5.52 -4.86
CA ARG A 53 18.19 -5.95 -6.26
C ARG A 53 17.55 -4.81 -7.06
N ALA A 54 18.16 -4.41 -8.15
CA ALA A 54 17.61 -3.36 -9.01
C ALA A 54 18.02 -3.60 -10.45
N GLY A 55 17.23 -3.09 -11.38
CA GLY A 55 17.54 -3.18 -12.81
C GLY A 55 16.33 -2.94 -13.70
N LEU A 56 16.50 -3.30 -14.97
CA LEU A 56 15.44 -3.29 -15.97
C LEU A 56 14.46 -4.44 -15.71
N LEU A 57 13.16 -4.16 -15.89
CA LEU A 57 12.15 -5.19 -16.03
C LEU A 57 12.21 -5.80 -17.45
N PRO A 58 12.10 -7.13 -17.60
CA PRO A 58 12.08 -7.76 -18.91
C PRO A 58 10.84 -7.29 -19.70
N PRO A 59 10.98 -6.63 -20.87
CA PRO A 59 9.86 -5.94 -21.53
C PRO A 59 8.65 -6.80 -21.85
N THR A 60 8.84 -8.09 -22.15
CA THR A 60 7.78 -9.04 -22.52
C THR A 60 7.25 -9.86 -21.35
N GLU A 61 7.92 -9.84 -20.19
CA GLU A 61 7.64 -10.72 -19.04
C GLU A 61 7.53 -9.93 -17.73
N ARG A 62 7.24 -8.63 -17.80
CA ARG A 62 7.24 -7.72 -16.62
C ARG A 62 6.37 -8.25 -15.48
N GLU A 63 5.17 -8.70 -15.82
CA GLU A 63 4.18 -9.24 -14.87
C GLU A 63 4.71 -10.51 -14.18
N THR A 64 5.17 -11.48 -14.95
CA THR A 64 5.75 -12.74 -14.44
C THR A 64 6.98 -12.49 -13.58
N PHE A 65 7.85 -11.57 -14.02
CA PHE A 65 9.05 -11.19 -13.27
C PHE A 65 8.70 -10.58 -11.92
N VAL A 66 7.76 -9.64 -11.86
CA VAL A 66 7.34 -9.01 -10.61
C VAL A 66 6.61 -9.99 -9.69
N ALA A 67 5.79 -10.89 -10.24
CA ALA A 67 5.17 -11.97 -9.47
C ALA A 67 6.23 -12.86 -8.80
N HIS A 68 7.23 -13.32 -9.56
CA HIS A 68 8.32 -14.13 -9.04
C HIS A 68 9.20 -13.36 -8.04
N LEU A 69 9.40 -12.06 -8.26
CA LEU A 69 10.10 -11.19 -7.32
C LEU A 69 9.39 -11.14 -5.97
N LEU A 70 8.05 -10.99 -5.97
CA LEU A 70 7.24 -11.03 -4.75
C LEU A 70 7.28 -12.41 -4.07
N ASP A 71 7.20 -13.51 -4.84
CA ASP A 71 7.38 -14.87 -4.30
C ASP A 71 8.72 -15.00 -3.57
N THR A 72 9.79 -14.50 -4.18
CA THR A 72 11.13 -14.49 -3.55
C THR A 72 11.14 -13.66 -2.27
N ILE A 73 10.52 -12.47 -2.30
CA ILE A 73 10.46 -11.57 -1.14
C ILE A 73 9.77 -12.25 0.04
N TRP A 74 8.59 -12.85 -0.18
CA TRP A 74 7.83 -13.49 0.90
C TRP A 74 8.50 -14.76 1.42
N GLN A 75 9.15 -15.54 0.54
CA GLN A 75 9.89 -16.74 0.94
C GLN A 75 11.14 -16.43 1.76
N ASP A 76 11.76 -15.27 1.54
CA ASP A 76 13.02 -14.88 2.18
C ASP A 76 12.83 -13.86 3.32
N SER A 77 11.62 -13.35 3.54
CA SER A 77 11.32 -12.37 4.60
C SER A 77 10.73 -13.04 5.85
N ALA A 78 11.16 -12.58 7.03
CA ALA A 78 10.58 -12.99 8.31
C ALA A 78 9.17 -12.41 8.51
N THR A 79 8.82 -11.34 7.80
CA THR A 79 7.50 -10.71 7.84
C THR A 79 7.10 -10.29 6.42
N PRO A 80 5.94 -10.73 5.91
CA PRO A 80 5.57 -10.54 4.51
C PRO A 80 5.39 -9.07 4.12
N GLU A 81 5.19 -8.17 5.10
CA GLU A 81 5.00 -6.74 4.90
C GLU A 81 6.29 -5.92 4.92
N LEU A 82 7.40 -6.46 5.44
CA LEU A 82 8.63 -5.68 5.68
C LEU A 82 9.63 -5.83 4.53
N PHE A 83 9.41 -5.07 3.47
CA PHE A 83 10.29 -5.02 2.30
C PHE A 83 10.16 -3.69 1.58
N THR A 84 11.23 -3.30 0.89
CA THR A 84 11.18 -2.19 -0.07
C THR A 84 10.89 -2.74 -1.45
N LEU A 85 9.92 -2.16 -2.17
CA LEU A 85 9.70 -2.39 -3.60
C LEU A 85 9.31 -1.07 -4.29
N TYR A 86 10.09 -0.71 -5.30
CA TYR A 86 9.79 0.41 -6.18
C TYR A 86 9.68 -0.05 -7.62
N LEU A 87 8.65 0.39 -8.33
CA LEU A 87 8.49 0.16 -9.77
C LEU A 87 8.43 1.51 -10.50
N HIS A 88 9.38 1.77 -11.40
CA HIS A 88 9.55 3.06 -12.06
C HIS A 88 9.35 2.97 -13.57
N GLN A 89 8.84 4.03 -14.16
CA GLN A 89 8.75 4.18 -15.62
C GLN A 89 10.11 4.55 -16.25
N ALA A 90 10.86 5.44 -15.60
CA ALA A 90 12.18 5.92 -16.05
C ALA A 90 13.35 5.34 -15.23
N SER A 91 14.57 5.47 -15.74
CA SER A 91 15.80 4.96 -15.10
C SER A 91 16.10 5.67 -13.78
N LEU A 92 16.55 4.93 -12.78
CA LEU A 92 17.14 5.52 -11.57
C LEU A 92 18.42 6.31 -11.93
N PRO A 93 18.71 7.46 -11.31
CA PRO A 93 17.97 8.12 -10.22
C PRO A 93 17.05 9.22 -10.77
N ALA A 94 16.09 8.88 -11.63
CA ALA A 94 15.11 9.88 -12.05
C ALA A 94 14.32 10.37 -10.83
N HIS A 95 14.23 11.68 -10.67
CA HIS A 95 13.42 12.38 -9.66
C HIS A 95 11.90 12.15 -9.80
N GLU A 96 11.49 11.22 -10.67
CA GLU A 96 10.09 10.84 -10.83
C GLU A 96 9.71 9.82 -9.78
N ALA A 97 8.61 10.09 -9.08
CA ALA A 97 8.03 9.17 -8.11
C ALA A 97 7.77 7.80 -8.76
N ALA A 98 8.09 6.73 -8.05
CA ALA A 98 7.78 5.37 -8.50
C ALA A 98 6.27 5.24 -8.74
N LEU A 99 5.83 4.53 -9.78
CA LEU A 99 4.39 4.27 -9.96
C LEU A 99 3.83 3.43 -8.81
N PHE A 100 4.69 2.58 -8.26
CA PHE A 100 4.48 1.79 -7.07
C PHE A 100 5.63 2.10 -6.10
N ASP A 101 5.31 2.69 -4.95
CA ASP A 101 6.27 3.11 -3.94
C ASP A 101 5.97 2.43 -2.60
N HIS A 102 6.70 1.38 -2.25
CA HIS A 102 6.61 0.69 -0.96
C HIS A 102 7.98 0.75 -0.27
N PRO A 103 8.23 1.74 0.60
CA PRO A 103 9.57 2.00 1.14
C PRO A 103 9.95 1.10 2.31
N ASP A 104 8.99 0.75 3.15
CA ASP A 104 9.24 0.01 4.40
C ASP A 104 8.16 -1.04 4.66
N ASP A 105 7.02 -0.57 5.14
CA ASP A 105 5.84 -1.36 5.48
C ASP A 105 4.61 -0.88 4.70
N THR A 106 3.47 -1.49 5.02
CA THR A 106 2.19 -1.19 4.40
C THR A 106 1.64 0.20 4.76
N CYS A 107 2.12 0.84 5.82
CA CYS A 107 1.62 2.16 6.24
C CYS A 107 2.17 3.30 5.37
N CYS A 108 3.27 3.05 4.65
CA CYS A 108 3.96 4.03 3.82
C CYS A 108 3.89 3.71 2.32
N TRP A 109 2.98 2.81 1.91
CA TRP A 109 2.79 2.41 0.53
C TRP A 109 2.01 3.46 -0.27
N SER A 110 2.55 4.01 -1.36
CA SER A 110 1.84 4.94 -2.24
C SER A 110 1.92 4.55 -3.72
N LEU A 111 0.92 4.99 -4.49
CA LEU A 111 0.86 4.82 -5.94
C LEU A 111 0.84 6.18 -6.63
N HIS A 112 1.57 6.30 -7.73
CA HIS A 112 1.62 7.52 -8.54
C HIS A 112 1.11 7.20 -9.95
N LEU A 113 -0.19 7.35 -10.17
CA LEU A 113 -0.86 6.88 -11.37
C LEU A 113 -1.66 8.00 -12.04
N SER A 114 -1.88 7.88 -13.34
CA SER A 114 -2.96 8.61 -14.01
C SER A 114 -4.32 8.04 -13.63
N PRO A 115 -5.42 8.80 -13.75
CA PRO A 115 -6.76 8.28 -13.50
C PRO A 115 -7.13 7.05 -14.34
N ALA A 116 -6.63 6.96 -15.58
CA ALA A 116 -6.86 5.81 -16.45
C ALA A 116 -6.16 4.55 -15.93
N GLN A 117 -4.86 4.66 -15.58
CA GLN A 117 -4.10 3.56 -14.97
C GLN A 117 -4.74 3.11 -13.65
N PHE A 118 -5.23 4.05 -12.83
CA PHE A 118 -5.92 3.71 -11.59
C PHE A 118 -7.23 2.97 -11.85
N ALA A 119 -8.02 3.37 -12.85
CA ALA A 119 -9.25 2.66 -13.21
C ALA A 119 -8.97 1.22 -13.70
N GLU A 120 -7.91 1.01 -14.49
CA GLU A 120 -7.47 -0.34 -14.88
C GLU A 120 -7.04 -1.19 -13.68
N LEU A 121 -6.34 -0.58 -12.72
CA LEU A 121 -5.93 -1.23 -11.47
C LEU A 121 -7.14 -1.62 -10.61
N VAL A 122 -8.14 -0.74 -10.50
CA VAL A 122 -9.40 -1.05 -9.80
C VAL A 122 -10.14 -2.22 -10.46
N ALA A 123 -10.18 -2.25 -11.79
CA ALA A 123 -10.78 -3.37 -12.51
C ALA A 123 -10.03 -4.69 -12.24
N ALA A 124 -8.70 -4.66 -12.17
CA ALA A 124 -7.88 -5.81 -11.80
C ALA A 124 -8.19 -6.28 -10.37
N TRP A 125 -8.31 -5.38 -9.40
CA TRP A 125 -8.72 -5.74 -8.04
C TRP A 125 -10.07 -6.46 -8.01
N GLN A 126 -11.07 -5.87 -8.67
CA GLN A 126 -12.43 -6.45 -8.72
C GLN A 126 -12.44 -7.84 -9.38
N ALA A 127 -11.68 -8.03 -10.46
CA ALA A 127 -11.54 -9.33 -11.12
C ALA A 127 -10.93 -10.41 -10.19
N HIS A 128 -10.17 -10.00 -9.18
CA HIS A 128 -9.58 -10.87 -8.16
C HIS A 128 -10.37 -10.89 -6.84
N ASN A 129 -11.62 -10.40 -6.83
CA ASN A 129 -12.49 -10.29 -5.66
C ASN A 129 -11.87 -9.44 -4.53
N LEU A 130 -11.09 -8.42 -4.88
CA LEU A 130 -10.55 -7.44 -3.95
C LEU A 130 -11.42 -6.16 -3.95
N PRO A 131 -11.45 -5.40 -2.85
CA PRO A 131 -12.14 -4.12 -2.79
C PRO A 131 -11.68 -3.15 -3.88
N ALA A 132 -12.62 -2.36 -4.41
CA ALA A 132 -12.33 -1.37 -5.45
C ALA A 132 -11.59 -0.12 -4.91
N ASP A 133 -11.54 0.02 -3.60
CA ASP A 133 -11.04 1.18 -2.88
C ASP A 133 -9.90 0.79 -1.93
N LEU A 134 -9.06 -0.17 -2.35
CA LEU A 134 -7.80 -0.44 -1.66
C LEU A 134 -6.93 0.82 -1.57
N PHE A 135 -7.10 1.74 -2.51
CA PHE A 135 -6.44 3.03 -2.48
C PHE A 135 -7.43 4.15 -2.69
N TYR A 136 -7.11 5.32 -2.16
CA TYR A 136 -7.86 6.54 -2.37
C TYR A 136 -6.93 7.69 -2.77
N PRO A 137 -7.40 8.67 -3.56
CA PRO A 137 -6.61 9.86 -3.89
C PRO A 137 -6.18 10.60 -2.62
N ALA A 138 -4.89 10.94 -2.53
CA ALA A 138 -4.37 11.80 -1.46
C ALA A 138 -5.16 13.13 -1.38
N GLY A 139 -5.32 13.65 -0.16
CA GLY A 139 -6.18 14.79 0.15
C GLY A 139 -7.62 14.41 0.52
N ARG A 140 -7.96 13.12 0.60
CA ARG A 140 -9.27 12.62 1.08
C ARG A 140 -9.24 12.09 2.51
N GLU A 141 -8.09 12.19 3.17
CA GLU A 141 -7.93 11.85 4.57
C GLU A 141 -8.79 12.76 5.46
N HIS A 142 -9.30 12.19 6.54
CA HIS A 142 -9.99 12.93 7.58
C HIS A 142 -9.01 13.25 8.71
N ILE A 143 -8.60 14.52 8.77
CA ILE A 143 -7.73 15.03 9.83
C ILE A 143 -8.61 15.67 10.90
N ILE A 144 -8.64 15.10 12.09
CA ILE A 144 -9.39 15.65 13.22
C ILE A 144 -8.46 15.94 14.42
N PRO A 145 -8.80 16.90 15.29
CA PRO A 145 -8.15 17.03 16.59
C PRO A 145 -8.24 15.71 17.36
N TRP A 146 -7.24 15.42 18.19
CA TRP A 146 -7.19 14.16 18.95
C TRP A 146 -8.55 13.82 19.63
N PRO A 147 -9.15 12.66 19.33
CA PRO A 147 -10.50 12.34 19.76
C PRO A 147 -10.59 12.01 21.27
N GLY A 148 -11.80 12.08 21.83
CA GLY A 148 -12.10 11.70 23.21
C GLY A 148 -12.22 12.87 24.19
N GLN A 149 -12.77 12.57 25.38
CA GLN A 149 -13.07 13.56 26.43
C GLN A 149 -12.11 13.52 27.63
N SER A 150 -11.15 12.59 27.65
CA SER A 150 -10.20 12.45 28.76
C SER A 150 -9.32 13.71 28.93
N LEU A 151 -8.77 13.90 30.13
CA LEU A 151 -7.82 14.99 30.41
C LEU A 151 -6.62 14.97 29.45
N TRP A 152 -6.12 13.77 29.14
CA TRP A 152 -5.07 13.56 28.14
C TRP A 152 -5.51 13.98 26.74
N ALA A 153 -6.71 13.59 26.29
CA ALA A 153 -7.22 14.00 24.98
C ALA A 153 -7.38 15.53 24.87
N ARG A 154 -7.75 16.20 25.96
CA ARG A 154 -7.82 17.66 26.01
C ARG A 154 -6.43 18.31 25.93
N LEU A 155 -5.44 17.73 26.62
CA LEU A 155 -4.05 18.21 26.55
C LEU A 155 -3.47 18.03 25.14
N TRP A 156 -3.63 16.85 24.53
CA TRP A 156 -3.16 16.58 23.17
C TRP A 156 -3.77 17.53 22.14
N ARG A 157 -5.08 17.82 22.24
CA ARG A 157 -5.72 18.83 21.38
C ARG A 157 -5.16 20.23 21.58
N ARG A 158 -4.84 20.63 22.82
CA ARG A 158 -4.20 21.94 23.10
C ARG A 158 -2.81 22.03 22.52
N LEU A 159 -2.08 20.92 22.44
CA LEU A 159 -0.78 20.83 21.79
C LEU A 159 -0.86 20.73 20.25
N GLY A 160 -2.07 20.81 19.67
CA GLY A 160 -2.27 20.73 18.23
C GLY A 160 -2.13 19.32 17.65
N VAL A 161 -2.14 18.28 18.49
CA VAL A 161 -2.05 16.90 18.00
C VAL A 161 -3.34 16.51 17.29
N THR A 162 -3.19 16.06 16.06
CA THR A 162 -4.26 15.57 15.21
C THR A 162 -4.18 14.05 15.06
N ARG A 163 -5.30 13.45 14.66
CA ARG A 163 -5.37 12.08 14.20
C ARG A 163 -5.87 12.08 12.77
N VAL A 164 -5.24 11.28 11.93
CA VAL A 164 -5.57 11.11 10.51
C VAL A 164 -6.30 9.78 10.36
N TYR A 165 -7.40 9.79 9.62
CA TYR A 165 -8.13 8.59 9.25
C TYR A 165 -8.24 8.50 7.74
N THR A 166 -8.11 7.30 7.21
CA THR A 166 -8.48 7.00 5.83
C THR A 166 -10.01 7.04 5.67
N PRO A 167 -10.54 7.19 4.44
CA PRO A 167 -11.98 7.26 4.20
C PRO A 167 -12.80 6.11 4.83
N ARG A 168 -12.36 4.85 4.69
CA ARG A 168 -13.09 3.71 5.30
C ARG A 168 -12.93 3.65 6.80
N GLN A 169 -11.74 3.96 7.34
CA GLN A 169 -11.59 4.08 8.79
C GLN A 169 -12.57 5.11 9.35
N TRP A 170 -12.63 6.29 8.75
CA TRP A 170 -13.57 7.33 9.16
C TRP A 170 -15.03 6.84 9.14
N GLN A 171 -15.43 6.17 8.05
CA GLN A 171 -16.76 5.59 7.90
C GLN A 171 -17.06 4.56 8.99
N ALA A 172 -16.14 3.62 9.24
CA ALA A 172 -16.31 2.57 10.22
C ALA A 172 -16.44 3.12 11.66
N TYR A 173 -15.63 4.12 12.02
CA TYR A 173 -15.63 4.69 13.37
C TYR A 173 -16.81 5.64 13.64
N HIS A 174 -17.30 6.38 12.65
CA HIS A 174 -18.33 7.42 12.86
C HIS A 174 -19.72 7.05 12.36
N PHE A 175 -19.82 6.05 11.48
CA PHE A 175 -21.09 5.53 10.98
C PHE A 175 -21.10 4.00 11.10
N PRO A 176 -20.88 3.43 12.31
CA PRO A 176 -20.92 1.99 12.50
C PRO A 176 -22.30 1.48 12.08
N ASN A 177 -22.30 0.48 11.22
CA ASN A 177 -23.54 -0.12 10.73
C ASN A 177 -24.28 -0.71 11.94
N LYS A 178 -25.48 -0.20 12.27
CA LYS A 178 -26.25 -0.67 13.44
C LYS A 178 -26.67 -2.15 13.35
N ASN A 179 -26.48 -2.78 12.19
CA ASN A 179 -26.86 -4.16 11.91
C ASN A 179 -25.75 -5.19 12.13
N SER A 180 -24.56 -4.77 12.58
CA SER A 180 -23.47 -5.67 12.98
C SER A 180 -23.29 -5.65 14.50
N SER A 181 -24.36 -5.95 15.23
CA SER A 181 -24.21 -6.46 16.60
C SER A 181 -24.02 -7.98 16.49
N PRO A 182 -22.95 -8.56 17.05
CA PRO A 182 -22.92 -9.99 17.29
C PRO A 182 -23.97 -10.31 18.36
N ASP A 183 -24.89 -11.20 18.03
CA ASP A 183 -25.69 -11.94 19.01
C ASP A 183 -24.77 -12.82 19.89
#